data_AF-Q75UW9-F1
#
_entry.id   AF-Q75UW9-F1
#
_cell.length_a   1.000
_cell.length_b   1.000
_cell.length_c   1.000
_cell.angle_alpha   90.00
_cell.angle_beta   90.00
_cell.angle_gamma   90.00
#
_symmetry.space_group_name_H-M   'P 1'
#
loop_
_entity.id
_entity.type
_entity.pdbx_description
1 polymer ?
#
loop_
_entity_poly.entity_id
_entity_poly.type
_entity_poly.pdbx_seq_one_letter_code
_entity_poly.pdbx_strand_id
1 'polypeptide(L)'
;NINHETGGLVYVVEQNTANYPHYCDTTQPYGCPAGQAAYYGRGPIQLSWNFNYKAAGDALGIDLLNNPNLVQTDAAVAWKTGIWYWMTQNGPGTMTAHNAMVNGKGFGETIRS
;
A
#
# COMPACT_ATOMS: atom_id res chain seq x y z
N ASN A 1 -12.04 6.49 1.50
CA ASN A 1 -10.60 6.17 1.62
C ASN A 1 -9.95 6.15 0.24
N ILE A 2 -10.22 5.20 -0.65
CA ILE A 2 -9.59 5.15 -1.99
C ILE A 2 -9.68 6.47 -2.79
N ASN A 3 -10.86 7.10 -2.85
CA ASN A 3 -11.02 8.39 -3.53
C ASN A 3 -10.14 9.50 -2.92
N HIS A 4 -9.98 9.51 -1.59
CA HIS A 4 -9.14 10.47 -0.88
C HIS A 4 -7.66 10.27 -1.21
N GLU A 5 -7.18 9.02 -1.20
CA GLU A 5 -5.76 8.67 -1.45
C GLU A 5 -5.27 8.95 -2.88
N THR A 6 -6.20 9.00 -3.85
CA THR A 6 -5.85 9.04 -5.28
C THR A 6 -6.36 10.28 -6.00
N GLY A 7 -6.95 11.23 -5.28
CA GLY A 7 -7.62 12.38 -5.90
C GLY A 7 -8.76 11.94 -6.82
N GLY A 8 -9.52 10.92 -6.41
CA GLY A 8 -10.60 10.33 -7.21
C GLY A 8 -10.12 9.41 -8.33
N LEU A 9 -9.10 8.60 -8.07
CA LEU A 9 -8.46 7.66 -9.02
C LEU A 9 -7.75 8.35 -10.19
N VAL A 10 -7.53 9.66 -10.12
CA VAL A 10 -6.75 10.42 -11.12
C VAL A 10 -5.27 10.05 -11.03
N TYR A 11 -4.77 9.82 -9.82
CA TYR A 11 -3.36 9.53 -9.57
C TYR A 11 -3.11 8.05 -9.31
N VAL A 12 -2.29 7.44 -10.16
CA VAL A 12 -1.82 6.04 -10.03
C VAL A 12 -0.56 5.96 -9.16
N VAL A 13 0.23 7.03 -9.11
CA VAL A 13 1.49 7.12 -8.36
C VAL A 13 1.53 8.39 -7.51
N GLU A 14 2.32 8.38 -6.45
CA GLU A 14 2.64 9.56 -5.65
C GLU A 14 3.20 10.68 -6.52
N GLN A 15 2.72 11.91 -6.33
CA GLN A 15 3.06 13.04 -7.20
C GLN A 15 4.40 13.71 -6.85
N ASN A 16 4.78 13.74 -5.57
CA ASN A 16 6.03 14.37 -5.17
C ASN A 16 7.20 13.40 -5.35
N THR A 17 7.83 13.43 -6.52
CA THR A 17 8.96 12.56 -6.86
C THR A 17 10.18 12.76 -5.96
N ALA A 18 10.31 13.92 -5.31
CA ALA A 18 11.40 14.19 -4.37
C ALA A 18 11.35 13.25 -3.15
N ASN A 19 10.15 12.74 -2.82
CA ASN A 19 9.97 11.85 -1.67
C ASN A 19 10.31 10.39 -1.96
N TYR A 20 10.44 10.00 -3.23
CA TYR A 20 10.57 8.59 -3.60
C TYR A 20 11.69 7.83 -2.88
N PRO A 21 12.88 8.43 -2.63
CA PRO A 21 13.95 7.78 -1.89
C PRO A 21 13.68 7.55 -0.39
N HIS A 22 12.61 8.13 0.18
CA HIS A 22 12.29 8.00 1.61
C HIS A 22 11.72 6.63 1.98
N TYR A 23 11.07 5.94 1.03
CA TYR A 23 10.29 4.73 1.30
C TYR A 23 11.10 3.44 1.29
N CYS A 24 12.40 3.54 1.54
CA CYS A 24 13.29 2.39 1.69
C CYS A 24 13.75 2.29 3.14
N ASP A 25 13.15 1.36 3.88
CA ASP A 25 13.65 1.00 5.20
C ASP A 25 14.85 0.06 5.04
N THR A 26 16.06 0.60 5.22
CA THR A 26 17.33 -0.11 5.12
C THR A 26 17.60 -1.04 6.30
N THR A 27 16.79 -0.98 7.36
CA THR A 27 16.90 -1.90 8.50
C THR A 27 16.27 -3.26 8.21
N GLN A 28 15.43 -3.36 7.17
CA GLN A 28 14.84 -4.62 6.74
C GLN A 28 15.91 -5.56 6.17
N PRO A 29 15.93 -6.86 6.55
CA PRO A 29 16.98 -7.79 6.13
C PRO A 29 16.99 -8.08 4.62
N TYR A 30 15.84 -7.87 3.95
CA TYR A 30 15.71 -7.99 2.50
C TYR A 30 16.02 -6.69 1.75
N GLY A 31 16.24 -5.59 2.47
CA GLY A 31 16.60 -4.29 1.89
C GLY A 31 15.60 -3.79 0.84
N CYS A 32 16.15 -3.22 -0.23
CA CYS A 32 15.41 -2.51 -1.28
C CYS A 32 15.88 -2.96 -2.67
N PRO A 33 15.61 -4.22 -3.08
CA PRO A 33 16.19 -4.82 -4.28
C PRO A 33 15.75 -4.15 -5.59
N ALA A 34 14.53 -3.60 -5.66
CA ALA A 34 14.08 -2.80 -6.79
C ALA A 34 14.72 -1.39 -6.87
N GLY A 35 15.53 -1.01 -5.88
CA GLY A 35 16.17 0.31 -5.75
C GLY A 35 15.62 1.14 -4.59
N GLN A 36 16.46 2.06 -4.08
CA GLN A 36 16.11 2.90 -2.92
C GLN A 36 14.89 3.79 -3.18
N ALA A 37 14.71 4.27 -4.41
CA ALA A 37 13.59 5.14 -4.80
C ALA A 37 12.42 4.39 -5.46
N ALA A 38 12.28 3.08 -5.19
CA ALA A 38 11.32 2.23 -5.91
C ALA A 38 10.01 1.96 -5.16
N TYR A 39 9.88 2.34 -3.88
CA TYR A 39 8.76 1.95 -3.01
C TYR A 39 7.84 3.11 -2.60
N TYR A 40 7.77 4.14 -3.45
CA TYR A 40 6.81 5.23 -3.34
C TYR A 40 5.36 4.77 -3.52
N GLY A 41 4.42 5.66 -3.21
CA GLY A 41 2.99 5.39 -3.27
C GLY A 41 2.52 4.95 -4.67
N ARG A 42 1.81 3.82 -4.73
CA ARG A 42 1.14 3.34 -5.95
C ARG A 42 -0.25 2.78 -5.70
N GLY A 43 -1.11 2.89 -6.71
CA GLY A 43 -2.42 2.24 -6.75
C GLY A 43 -3.45 2.86 -5.80
N PRO A 44 -4.57 2.18 -5.57
CA PRO A 44 -5.76 2.74 -4.92
C PRO A 44 -5.61 3.08 -3.44
N ILE A 45 -4.58 2.54 -2.77
CA ILE A 45 -4.26 2.83 -1.37
C ILE A 45 -2.90 3.51 -1.21
N GLN A 46 -2.28 3.95 -2.31
CA GLN A 46 -0.93 4.51 -2.33
C GLN A 46 0.08 3.65 -1.54
N LEU A 47 0.15 2.35 -1.88
CA LEU A 47 1.04 1.40 -1.22
C LEU A 47 2.47 1.93 -1.23
N SER A 48 3.05 2.11 -0.04
CA SER A 48 4.35 2.75 0.17
C SER A 48 5.18 1.93 1.15
N TRP A 49 6.51 2.06 1.10
CA TRP A 49 7.52 1.34 1.89
C TRP A 49 7.80 -0.10 1.46
N ASN A 50 9.09 -0.45 1.34
CA ASN A 50 9.57 -1.78 0.97
C ASN A 50 8.95 -2.92 1.80
N PHE A 51 8.75 -2.73 3.10
CA PHE A 51 8.13 -3.76 3.94
C PHE A 51 6.66 -4.01 3.62
N ASN A 52 5.89 -2.99 3.19
CA ASN A 52 4.50 -3.17 2.78
C ASN A 52 4.43 -3.84 1.41
N TYR A 53 5.33 -3.49 0.47
CA TYR A 53 5.43 -4.21 -0.80
C TYR A 53 5.78 -5.68 -0.58
N LYS A 54 6.68 -5.99 0.37
CA LYS A 54 6.98 -7.38 0.76
C LYS A 54 5.76 -8.09 1.35
N ALA A 55 5.10 -7.49 2.35
CA ALA A 55 3.96 -8.11 3.02
C ALA A 55 2.75 -8.31 2.09
N ALA A 56 2.45 -7.33 1.24
CA ALA A 56 1.41 -7.45 0.23
C ALA A 56 1.76 -8.53 -0.81
N GLY A 57 3.02 -8.56 -1.25
CA GLY A 57 3.48 -9.55 -2.20
C GLY A 57 3.37 -10.99 -1.69
N ASP A 58 3.78 -11.22 -0.44
CA ASP A 58 3.66 -12.52 0.21
C ASP A 58 2.21 -12.98 0.33
N ALA A 59 1.30 -12.09 0.75
CA ALA A 59 -0.11 -12.41 0.91
C ALA A 59 -0.83 -12.68 -0.41
N LEU A 60 -0.40 -12.03 -1.49
CA LEU A 60 -1.02 -12.13 -2.81
C LEU A 60 -0.36 -13.20 -3.70
N GLY A 61 0.80 -13.72 -3.32
CA GLY A 61 1.60 -14.62 -4.16
C GLY A 61 2.22 -13.91 -5.37
N ILE A 62 2.58 -12.63 -5.22
CA ILE A 62 3.10 -11.77 -6.30
C ILE A 62 4.38 -11.11 -5.77
N ASP A 63 5.50 -11.21 -6.48
CA ASP A 63 6.76 -10.62 -6.02
C ASP A 63 6.81 -9.10 -6.23
N LEU A 64 6.10 -8.38 -5.36
CA LEU A 64 6.01 -6.92 -5.35
C LEU A 64 7.25 -6.24 -4.77
N LEU A 65 8.08 -6.95 -4.00
CA LEU A 65 9.33 -6.40 -3.48
C LEU A 65 10.33 -6.19 -4.64
N ASN A 66 10.49 -7.17 -5.52
CA ASN A 66 11.37 -7.02 -6.68
C ASN A 66 10.68 -6.33 -7.87
N ASN A 67 9.34 -6.36 -7.94
CA ASN A 67 8.57 -5.78 -9.05
C ASN A 67 7.50 -4.78 -8.57
N PRO A 68 7.87 -3.69 -7.86
CA PRO A 68 6.91 -2.75 -7.30
C PRO A 68 6.10 -2.01 -8.37
N ASN A 69 6.62 -1.90 -9.59
CA ASN A 69 5.93 -1.26 -10.72
C ASN A 69 4.66 -2.01 -11.14
N LEU A 70 4.48 -3.29 -10.78
CA LEU A 70 3.23 -4.00 -11.07
C LEU A 70 2.01 -3.30 -10.47
N VAL A 71 2.17 -2.62 -9.34
CA VAL A 71 1.07 -1.89 -8.67
C VAL A 71 0.61 -0.67 -9.47
N GLN A 72 1.43 -0.14 -10.38
CA GLN A 72 1.04 0.97 -11.28
C GLN A 72 0.74 0.51 -12.72
N THR A 73 1.21 -0.66 -13.14
CA THR A 73 1.04 -1.14 -14.53
C THR A 73 -0.03 -2.21 -14.69
N ASP A 74 -0.40 -2.93 -13.63
CA ASP A 74 -1.44 -3.95 -13.64
C ASP A 74 -2.60 -3.56 -12.71
N ALA A 75 -3.76 -3.29 -13.31
CA ALA A 75 -4.95 -2.85 -12.57
C ALA A 75 -5.44 -3.91 -11.57
N ALA A 76 -5.37 -5.20 -11.90
CA ALA A 76 -5.80 -6.26 -10.99
C ALA A 76 -4.85 -6.34 -9.78
N VAL A 77 -3.55 -6.19 -10.00
CA VAL A 77 -2.56 -6.10 -8.92
C VAL A 77 -2.82 -4.86 -8.05
N ALA A 78 -3.05 -3.69 -8.65
CA ALA A 78 -3.36 -2.46 -7.93
C ALA A 78 -4.60 -2.62 -7.02
N TRP A 79 -5.68 -3.21 -7.52
CA TRP A 79 -6.88 -3.46 -6.72
C TRP A 79 -6.65 -4.50 -5.63
N LYS A 80 -5.91 -5.58 -5.93
CA LYS A 80 -5.55 -6.59 -4.94
C LYS A 80 -4.77 -6.01 -3.77
N THR A 81 -3.83 -5.08 -4.00
CA THR A 81 -3.10 -4.43 -2.90
C THR A 81 -4.01 -3.54 -2.05
N GLY A 82 -4.93 -2.79 -2.68
CA GLY A 82 -5.94 -2.00 -1.94
C GLY A 82 -6.85 -2.86 -1.07
N ILE A 83 -7.35 -3.98 -1.61
CA ILE A 83 -8.19 -4.92 -0.86
C ILE A 83 -7.38 -5.61 0.25
N TRP A 84 -6.15 -6.04 -0.04
CA TRP A 84 -5.26 -6.64 0.96
C TRP A 84 -5.10 -5.72 2.17
N TYR A 85 -4.85 -4.42 1.96
CA TYR A 85 -4.72 -3.46 3.05
C TYR A 85 -6.01 -3.40 3.88
N TRP A 86 -7.14 -3.19 3.21
CA TRP A 86 -8.45 -3.10 3.85
C TRP A 86 -8.83 -4.32 4.71
N MET A 87 -8.46 -5.50 4.23
CA MET A 87 -8.84 -6.77 4.85
C MET A 87 -7.90 -7.19 5.97
N THR A 88 -6.62 -6.79 5.92
CA THR A 88 -5.56 -7.42 6.75
C THR A 88 -4.75 -6.44 7.60
N GLN A 89 -4.70 -5.17 7.24
CA GLN A 89 -3.83 -4.20 7.90
C GLN A 89 -4.61 -3.36 8.91
N ASN A 90 -4.01 -3.14 10.07
CA ASN A 90 -4.52 -2.21 11.08
C ASN A 90 -3.93 -0.80 10.93
N GLY A 91 -2.89 -0.64 10.11
CA GLY A 91 -2.07 0.58 9.99
C GLY A 91 -1.76 1.22 11.33
N PRO A 92 -2.00 2.54 11.52
CA PRO A 92 -1.80 3.20 12.81
C PRO A 92 -2.93 2.98 13.82
N GLY A 93 -3.98 2.26 13.44
CA GLY A 93 -5.15 1.95 14.25
C GLY A 93 -5.00 0.66 15.04
N THR A 94 -6.13 0.15 15.54
CA THR A 94 -6.18 -1.06 16.38
C THR A 94 -6.90 -2.25 15.73
N MET A 95 -7.49 -2.05 14.55
CA MET A 95 -8.23 -3.07 13.81
C MET A 95 -8.21 -2.79 12.32
N THR A 96 -8.56 -3.80 11.52
CA THR A 96 -8.69 -3.65 10.07
C THR A 96 -9.91 -2.83 9.71
N ALA A 97 -9.82 -2.11 8.58
CA ALA A 97 -10.95 -1.36 8.05
C ALA A 97 -12.17 -2.27 7.77
N HIS A 98 -11.93 -3.51 7.31
CA HIS A 98 -12.96 -4.52 7.18
C HIS A 98 -13.68 -4.78 8.52
N ASN A 99 -12.93 -5.11 9.58
CA ASN A 99 -13.49 -5.39 10.90
C ASN A 99 -14.21 -4.20 11.50
N ALA A 100 -13.73 -2.98 11.26
CA ALA A 100 -14.41 -1.76 11.68
C ALA A 100 -15.82 -1.66 11.09
N MET A 101 -15.97 -1.97 9.80
CA MET A 101 -17.25 -1.86 9.11
C MET A 101 -18.20 -3.02 9.44
N VAL A 102 -17.73 -4.28 9.37
CA VAL A 102 -18.62 -5.44 9.57
C VAL A 102 -19.07 -5.62 11.02
N ASN A 103 -18.30 -5.11 11.98
CA ASN A 103 -18.64 -5.17 13.40
C ASN A 103 -19.24 -3.86 13.94
N GLY A 104 -19.63 -2.92 13.07
CA GLY A 104 -20.30 -1.68 13.46
C GLY A 104 -19.49 -0.74 14.35
N LYS A 105 -18.15 -0.74 14.23
CA LYS A 105 -17.25 0.15 14.99
C LYS A 105 -17.17 1.57 14.40
N GLY A 106 -17.73 1.76 13.20
CA GLY A 106 -17.92 3.06 12.57
C GLY A 106 -16.82 3.40 11.55
N PHE A 107 -17.18 4.25 10.59
CA PHE A 107 -16.28 4.63 9.49
C PHE A 107 -14.99 5.32 9.97
N GLY A 108 -15.02 6.00 11.12
CA GLY A 108 -13.85 6.67 11.69
C GLY A 108 -12.67 5.74 11.99
N GLU A 109 -12.92 4.46 12.31
CA GLU A 109 -11.83 3.50 12.50
C GLU A 109 -11.15 3.13 11.18
N THR A 110 -11.84 3.22 10.05
CA THR A 110 -11.24 3.00 8.72
C THR A 110 -10.32 4.15 8.28
N ILE A 111 -10.44 5.31 8.92
CA ILE A 111 -9.56 6.48 8.70
C ILE A 111 -8.29 6.35 9.57
N ARG A 112 -8.42 5.68 10.73
CA ARG A 112 -7.30 5.36 11.61
C ARG A 112 -6.52 4.12 11.18
N SER A 113 -7.13 3.23 10.40
CA SER A 113 -6.51 2.00 9.91
C SER A 113 -5.57 2.21 8.74
#